data_AF-A0A7S3U962-F1
#
_entry.id   AF-A0A7S3U962-F1
#
_cell.length_a   1.000
_cell.length_b   1.000
_cell.length_c   1.000
_cell.angle_alpha   90.00
_cell.angle_beta   90.00
_cell.angle_gamma   90.00
#
_symmetry.space_group_name_H-M   'P 1'
#
loop_
_entity.id
_entity.type
_entity.pdbx_description
1 polymer ?
#
loop_
_entity_poly.entity_id
_entity_poly.type
_entity_poly.pdbx_seq_one_letter_code
_entity_poly.pdbx_strand_id
1 'polypeptide(L)'
;DGQQLLVHRCRYLEESGCASICVNCCKMPTQDFFNNDMSVPMRMIPDYETLECRFQFGVPPTPEDEADARAVSCLAACSRTAMLNDAEVLEGAKGTCIGMK
;
A
#
# COMPACT_ATOMS: atom_id res chain seq x y z
N ASP A 1 -2.74 23.85 -1.90
CA ASP A 1 -1.78 22.73 -1.77
C ASP A 1 -1.36 22.55 -0.32
N GLY A 2 -1.50 21.34 0.20
CA GLY A 2 -1.10 20.99 1.56
C GLY A 2 0.40 20.67 1.66
N GLN A 3 0.96 20.70 2.88
CA GLN A 3 2.35 20.33 3.13
C GLN A 3 2.56 18.83 2.89
N GLN A 4 3.68 18.45 2.27
CA GLN A 4 3.98 17.06 1.93
C GLN A 4 5.29 16.58 2.57
N LEU A 5 5.29 15.34 3.05
CA LEU A 5 6.48 14.62 3.50
C LEU A 5 6.72 13.44 2.56
N LEU A 6 7.91 13.36 1.96
CA LEU A 6 8.32 12.22 1.14
C LEU A 6 9.28 11.34 1.94
N VAL A 7 8.90 10.08 2.10
CA VAL A 7 9.74 9.05 2.69
C VAL A 7 10.42 8.31 1.55
N HIS A 8 11.71 8.60 1.32
CA HIS A 8 12.50 7.98 0.23
C HIS A 8 12.74 6.48 0.41
N ARG A 9 12.70 6.00 1.65
CA ARG A 9 12.91 4.58 1.99
C ARG A 9 11.82 4.13 2.95
N CYS A 10 10.70 3.66 2.41
CA CYS A 10 9.57 3.23 3.24
C CYS A 10 9.84 1.83 3.81
N ARG A 11 10.02 1.74 5.13
CA ARG A 11 10.27 0.47 5.84
C ARG A 11 9.25 -0.62 5.50
N TYR A 12 7.96 -0.28 5.43
CA TYR A 12 6.92 -1.25 5.13
C TYR A 12 7.00 -1.77 3.70
N LEU A 13 7.40 -0.95 2.73
CA LEU A 13 7.54 -1.38 1.34
C LEU A 13 8.85 -2.16 1.13
N GLU A 14 9.96 -1.66 1.67
CA GLU A 14 11.29 -2.27 1.51
C GLU A 14 11.45 -3.59 2.29
N GLU A 15 11.11 -3.62 3.58
CA GLU A 15 11.40 -4.79 4.42
C GLU A 15 10.36 -5.90 4.26
N SER A 16 9.09 -5.54 4.04
CA SER A 16 8.02 -6.55 3.96
C SER A 16 7.90 -7.18 2.57
N GLY A 17 8.26 -6.44 1.51
CA GLY A 17 8.06 -6.87 0.13
C GLY A 17 6.62 -7.22 -0.23
N CYS A 18 5.63 -6.75 0.55
CA CYS A 18 4.22 -7.12 0.39
C CYS A 18 3.29 -5.90 0.46
N ALA A 19 2.52 -5.70 -0.61
CA ALA A 19 1.55 -4.60 -0.72
C ALA A 19 0.49 -4.67 0.40
N SER A 20 0.00 -5.86 0.73
CA SER A 20 -1.01 -6.04 1.79
C SER A 20 -0.52 -5.62 3.16
N ILE A 21 0.77 -5.79 3.47
CA ILE A 21 1.36 -5.35 4.74
C ILE A 21 1.44 -3.83 4.76
N CYS A 22 1.89 -3.20 3.67
CA CYS A 22 1.88 -1.73 3.54
C CYS A 22 0.48 -1.16 3.76
N VAL A 23 -0.54 -1.72 3.11
CA VAL A 23 -1.91 -1.21 3.16
C VAL A 23 -2.53 -1.39 4.55
N ASN A 24 -2.48 -2.60 5.09
CA ASN A 24 -3.25 -2.95 6.30
C ASN A 24 -2.51 -2.64 7.61
N CYS A 25 -1.17 -2.58 7.61
CA CYS A 25 -0.40 -2.27 8.81
C CYS A 25 0.05 -0.81 8.88
N CYS A 26 0.26 -0.15 7.73
CA CYS A 26 0.75 1.22 7.70
C CYS A 26 -0.29 2.21 7.16
N LYS A 27 -0.69 2.10 5.88
CA LYS A 27 -1.52 3.13 5.23
C LYS A 27 -2.87 3.32 5.91
N MET A 28 -3.69 2.27 5.99
CA MET A 28 -5.06 2.38 6.51
C MET A 28 -5.08 2.80 7.99
N PRO A 29 -4.31 2.16 8.90
CA PRO A 29 -4.31 2.57 10.30
C PRO A 29 -3.76 4.00 10.53
N THR A 30 -2.73 4.41 9.78
CA THR A 30 -2.17 5.75 9.93
C THR A 30 -3.13 6.81 9.39
N GLN A 31 -3.76 6.58 8.24
CA GLN A 31 -4.79 7.51 7.75
C GLN A 31 -5.96 7.60 8.74
N ASP A 32 -6.45 6.47 9.27
CA ASP A 32 -7.53 6.46 10.25
C ASP A 32 -7.17 7.30 11.50
N PHE A 33 -6.00 7.06 12.07
CA PHE A 33 -5.50 7.81 13.23
C PHE A 33 -5.43 9.32 12.99
N PHE A 34 -4.83 9.75 11.87
CA PHE A 34 -4.73 11.18 11.57
C PHE A 34 -6.09 11.83 11.31
N ASN A 35 -6.94 11.19 10.50
CA ASN A 35 -8.21 11.78 10.08
C ASN A 35 -9.28 11.72 11.19
N ASN A 36 -9.32 10.66 11.99
CA ASN A 36 -10.40 10.43 12.97
C ASN A 36 -9.99 10.73 14.42
N ASP A 37 -8.76 10.38 14.84
CA ASP A 37 -8.33 10.60 16.23
C ASP A 37 -7.67 11.97 16.43
N MET A 38 -6.81 12.39 15.49
CA MET A 38 -6.13 13.69 15.58
C MET A 38 -6.85 14.82 14.86
N SER A 39 -7.90 14.52 14.07
CA SER A 39 -8.64 15.51 13.28
C SER A 39 -7.74 16.34 12.34
N VAL A 40 -6.67 15.73 11.83
CA VAL A 40 -5.76 16.32 10.84
C VAL A 40 -5.95 15.59 9.52
N PRO A 41 -6.55 16.24 8.49
CA PRO A 41 -6.73 15.61 7.19
C PRO A 41 -5.39 15.13 6.63
N MET A 42 -5.29 13.84 6.31
CA MET A 42 -4.04 13.27 5.84
C MET A 42 -4.28 12.13 4.85
N ARG A 43 -3.60 12.21 3.71
CA ARG A 43 -3.64 11.21 2.62
C ARG A 43 -2.24 10.61 2.41
N MET A 44 -2.16 9.29 2.38
CA MET A 44 -0.93 8.55 2.09
C MET A 44 -0.94 7.98 0.67
N ILE A 45 0.13 8.23 -0.07
CA ILE A 45 0.34 7.80 -1.45
C ILE A 45 1.66 7.01 -1.51
N PRO A 46 1.61 5.69 -1.33
CA PRO A 46 2.77 4.82 -1.53
C PRO A 46 3.08 4.69 -3.03
N ASP A 47 4.37 4.61 -3.36
CA ASP A 47 4.87 4.22 -4.66
C ASP A 47 5.46 2.81 -4.55
N TYR A 48 4.80 1.86 -5.22
CA TYR A 48 5.12 0.45 -5.14
C TYR A 48 6.29 0.03 -6.05
N GLU A 49 6.73 0.90 -6.97
CA GLU A 49 7.87 0.68 -7.86
C GLU A 49 9.15 1.26 -7.25
N THR A 50 9.09 2.50 -6.75
CA THR A 50 10.25 3.18 -6.16
C THR A 50 10.43 2.89 -4.67
N LEU A 51 9.41 2.30 -4.02
CA LEU A 51 9.36 2.03 -2.58
C LEU A 51 9.35 3.30 -1.71
N GLU A 52 9.03 4.44 -2.33
CA GLU A 52 8.80 5.70 -1.64
C GLU A 52 7.37 5.77 -1.07
N CYS A 53 7.14 6.59 -0.06
CA CYS A 53 5.79 6.84 0.45
C CYS A 53 5.60 8.32 0.76
N ARG A 54 4.55 8.92 0.18
CA ARG A 54 4.24 10.34 0.32
C ARG A 54 3.07 10.55 1.27
N PHE A 55 3.25 11.44 2.23
CA PHE A 55 2.21 11.88 3.15
C PHE A 55 1.81 13.29 2.76
N GLN A 56 0.53 13.52 2.50
CA GLN A 56 -0.03 14.83 2.21
C GLN A 56 -0.90 15.26 3.40
N PHE A 57 -0.49 16.31 4.09
CA PHE A 57 -1.24 16.88 5.21
C PHE A 57 -2.18 17.99 4.73
N GLY A 58 -3.34 18.12 5.37
CA GLY A 58 -4.41 19.04 4.97
C GLY A 58 -5.25 18.54 3.78
N VAL A 59 -5.02 17.30 3.32
CA VAL A 59 -5.76 16.68 2.22
C VAL A 59 -6.31 15.34 2.71
N PRO A 60 -7.65 15.16 2.78
CA PRO A 60 -8.24 13.88 3.15
C PRO A 60 -8.08 12.85 2.01
N PRO A 61 -8.06 11.54 2.31
CA PRO A 61 -8.07 10.51 1.29
C PRO A 61 -9.43 10.50 0.56
N THR A 62 -9.41 10.19 -0.74
CA THR A 62 -10.65 9.99 -1.50
C THR A 62 -11.13 8.53 -1.39
N PRO A 63 -12.40 8.23 -1.69
CA PRO A 63 -12.87 6.84 -1.76
C PRO A 63 -12.09 5.98 -2.77
N GLU A 64 -11.62 6.61 -3.86
CA GLU A 64 -10.80 5.99 -4.89
C GLU A 64 -9.41 5.63 -4.34
N ASP A 65 -8.76 6.50 -3.56
CA ASP A 65 -7.46 6.21 -2.92
C ASP A 65 -7.48 4.94 -2.08
N GLU A 66 -8.59 4.72 -1.36
CA GLU A 66 -8.75 3.54 -0.52
C GLU A 66 -9.13 2.31 -1.34
N ALA A 67 -9.95 2.47 -2.39
CA ALA A 67 -10.29 1.38 -3.30
C ALA A 67 -9.03 0.86 -4.01
N ASP A 68 -8.20 1.78 -4.52
CA ASP A 68 -6.93 1.46 -5.14
C ASP A 68 -5.98 0.78 -4.17
N ALA A 69 -5.87 1.28 -2.93
CA ALA A 69 -5.08 0.64 -1.88
C ALA A 69 -5.53 -0.80 -1.59
N ARG A 70 -6.83 -1.11 -1.68
CA ARG A 70 -7.36 -2.47 -1.50
C ARG A 70 -7.18 -3.36 -2.73
N ALA A 71 -7.06 -2.78 -3.91
CA ALA A 71 -6.93 -3.49 -5.18
C ALA A 71 -5.47 -3.76 -5.60
N VAL A 72 -4.48 -3.28 -4.83
CA VAL A 72 -3.06 -3.40 -5.17
C VAL A 72 -2.63 -4.86 -5.36
N SER A 73 -2.01 -5.15 -6.50
CA SER A 73 -1.38 -6.44 -6.78
C SER A 73 -0.13 -6.67 -5.93
N CYS A 74 0.33 -7.91 -5.81
CA CYS A 74 1.57 -8.20 -5.10
C CYS A 74 2.76 -7.47 -5.75
N LEU A 75 3.69 -7.02 -4.90
CA LEU A 75 4.91 -6.32 -5.35
C LEU A 75 5.80 -7.27 -6.15
N ALA A 76 6.62 -6.70 -7.05
CA ALA A 76 7.65 -7.47 -7.77
C ALA A 76 8.62 -8.16 -6.82
N ALA A 77 8.90 -7.54 -5.66
CA ALA A 77 9.75 -8.09 -4.61
C ALA A 77 9.06 -9.16 -3.73
N CYS A 78 7.79 -9.52 -3.99
CA CYS A 78 7.07 -10.48 -3.17
C CYS A 78 7.62 -11.89 -3.38
N SER A 79 8.11 -12.50 -2.29
CA SER A 79 8.68 -13.86 -2.30
C SER A 79 7.70 -14.93 -2.75
N ARG A 80 6.40 -14.72 -2.55
CA ARG A 80 5.33 -15.64 -2.97
C ARG A 80 5.07 -15.60 -4.48
N THR A 81 5.34 -14.47 -5.14
CA THR A 81 5.22 -14.37 -6.61
C THR A 81 6.25 -15.24 -7.30
N ALA A 82 7.48 -15.31 -6.78
CA ALA A 82 8.52 -16.18 -7.32
C ALA A 82 8.14 -17.67 -7.26
N MET A 83 7.42 -18.09 -6.21
CA MET A 83 6.98 -19.47 -6.01
C MET A 83 5.84 -19.90 -6.96
N LEU A 84 5.07 -18.95 -7.53
CA LEU A 84 3.96 -19.25 -8.43
C LEU A 84 4.40 -19.47 -9.89
N ASN A 85 5.64 -19.10 -10.24
CA ASN A 85 6.15 -19.23 -11.60
C ASN A 85 6.66 -20.65 -11.93
N ASP A 86 6.78 -21.53 -10.93
CA ASP A 86 7.26 -22.92 -11.12
C ASP A 86 6.14 -23.95 -11.34
N ALA A 87 4.87 -23.52 -11.36
CA ALA A 87 3.71 -24.40 -11.60
C ALA A 87 2.80 -23.82 -12.71
N GLU A 88 2.78 -24.46 -13.88
CA GLU A 88 1.86 -24.13 -14.96
C GLU A 88 0.39 -24.26 -14.53
N VAL A 89 -0.43 -23.37 -15.12
CA VAL A 89 -1.90 -23.37 -15.19
C VAL A 89 -2.63 -22.77 -13.99
N LEU A 90 -3.06 -21.52 -14.14
CA LEU A 90 -4.48 -21.12 -14.18
C LEU A 90 -4.57 -19.71 -14.80
N GLU A 91 -5.02 -19.64 -16.05
CA GLU A 91 -5.42 -18.38 -16.68
C GLU A 91 -6.48 -17.70 -15.80
N GLY A 92 -6.10 -16.60 -15.16
CA GLY A 92 -7.01 -15.78 -14.33
C GLY A 92 -6.42 -15.25 -13.02
N ALA A 93 -5.32 -15.82 -12.52
CA ALA A 93 -4.67 -15.33 -11.31
C ALA A 93 -3.65 -14.23 -11.61
N LYS A 94 -4.11 -13.01 -11.95
CA LYS A 94 -3.26 -11.83 -11.74
C LYS A 94 -2.93 -11.82 -10.25
N GLY A 95 -1.64 -11.83 -9.89
CA GLY A 95 -1.11 -12.00 -8.53
C GLY A 95 -1.62 -10.98 -7.52
N THR A 96 -2.89 -11.10 -7.13
CA THR A 96 -3.50 -10.36 -6.03
C THR A 96 -3.20 -11.14 -4.76
N CYS A 97 -2.70 -10.44 -3.76
CA CYS A 97 -2.43 -11.02 -2.47
C CYS A 97 -3.78 -11.39 -1.83
N ILE A 98 -4.19 -12.65 -1.98
CA ILE A 98 -5.49 -13.12 -1.50
C ILE A 98 -5.49 -13.00 0.02
N GLY A 99 -6.34 -12.11 0.54
CA GLY A 99 -6.51 -11.91 1.97
C GLY A 99 -6.78 -13.23 2.68
N MET A 100 -6.02 -13.50 3.74
CA MET A 100 -6.37 -14.56 4.69
C MET A 100 -7.74 -14.21 5.26
N LYS A 101 -8.72 -15.06 4.97
CA LYS A 101 -10.04 -15.04 5.63
C LYS A 101 -9.86 -15.12 7.14
#